data_AF-A0A4Y7PDZ3-F1
#
_entry.id   AF-A0A4Y7PDZ3-F1
#
_cell.length_a   1.000
_cell.length_b   1.000
_cell.length_c   1.000
_cell.angle_alpha   90.00
_cell.angle_beta   90.00
_cell.angle_gamma   90.00
#
_symmetry.space_group_name_H-M   'P 1'
#
loop_
_entity.id
_entity.type
_entity.pdbx_description
1 polymer ?
#
loop_
_entity_poly.entity_id
_entity_poly.type
_entity_poly.pdbx_seq_one_letter_code
_entity_poly.pdbx_strand_id
1 'polypeptide(L)'
;MVQLGLIEDDTEHIMTRLGITNLPRLRHLTYNYPVGLSTFSIPRLSRVEGWGSVLRAESCSLSNLTHVQFCLSEQEGDLEDLATTLHGMKNLQDLFLEVESCTLADDVSPPPVYAFKPRSVHIDRLAISIIGRMQDYPALFFDALMHLRPSKVEISIYSTEPERFLVNSKKEFFPYASTVKLQTPHAIDVMRTLMDLVRNCDIVKTVHFDTPMANGLWRQRQLYNGDWEQLRSLDHLRFTYCDDFEDSDLEGFTTKLLHTSAESGIQSLEISSCKMSSEDFLLGLHDEVGDRLKWTWL
;
A
#
# COMPACT_ATOMS: atom_id res chain seq x y z
N MET A 1 -17.90 -1.26 -23.02
CA MET A 1 -16.81 -2.10 -22.46
C MET A 1 -17.34 -3.53 -22.39
N VAL A 2 -16.59 -4.53 -22.86
CA VAL A 2 -17.04 -5.94 -22.76
C VAL A 2 -16.43 -6.53 -21.49
N GLN A 3 -17.29 -7.07 -20.62
CA GLN A 3 -16.93 -7.67 -19.35
C GLN A 3 -17.47 -9.11 -19.28
N LEU A 4 -16.74 -9.98 -18.60
CA LEU A 4 -17.13 -11.35 -18.28
C LEU A 4 -16.94 -11.56 -16.78
N GLY A 5 -17.94 -12.17 -16.14
CA GLY A 5 -17.88 -12.59 -14.74
C GLY A 5 -17.92 -14.11 -14.64
N LEU A 6 -16.93 -14.71 -13.98
CA LEU A 6 -16.85 -16.13 -13.67
C LEU A 6 -17.20 -16.32 -12.20
N ILE A 7 -18.50 -16.47 -11.94
CA ILE A 7 -19.07 -16.47 -10.58
C ILE A 7 -19.10 -17.88 -10.01
N GLU A 8 -19.31 -18.91 -10.83
CA GLU A 8 -19.39 -20.32 -10.43
C GLU A 8 -18.13 -21.06 -10.89
N ASP A 9 -17.63 -21.97 -10.05
CA ASP A 9 -16.39 -22.75 -10.27
C ASP A 9 -16.41 -23.55 -11.59
N ASP A 10 -17.57 -24.02 -12.03
CA ASP A 10 -17.72 -24.78 -13.26
C ASP A 10 -17.86 -23.93 -14.53
N THR A 11 -17.96 -22.60 -14.40
CA THR A 11 -18.20 -21.70 -15.56
C THR A 11 -17.08 -21.82 -16.59
N GLU A 12 -15.82 -21.85 -16.15
CA GLU A 12 -14.67 -22.02 -17.05
C GLU A 12 -14.75 -23.34 -17.82
N HIS A 13 -15.05 -24.43 -17.12
CA HIS A 13 -15.17 -25.75 -17.71
C HIS A 13 -16.30 -25.80 -18.74
N ILE A 14 -17.46 -25.21 -18.42
CA ILE A 14 -18.60 -25.12 -19.33
C ILE A 14 -18.23 -24.30 -20.57
N MET A 15 -17.61 -23.13 -20.41
CA MET A 15 -17.19 -22.29 -21.53
C MET A 15 -16.22 -23.03 -22.46
N THR A 16 -15.24 -23.73 -21.88
CA THR A 16 -14.27 -24.54 -22.62
C THR A 16 -14.97 -25.67 -23.38
N ARG A 17 -15.88 -26.40 -22.71
CA ARG A 17 -16.67 -27.48 -23.33
C ARG A 17 -17.57 -26.98 -24.48
N LEU A 18 -18.06 -25.74 -24.39
CA LEU A 18 -18.83 -25.08 -25.44
C LEU A 18 -17.96 -24.45 -26.54
N GLY A 19 -16.63 -24.52 -26.44
CA GLY A 19 -15.70 -23.92 -27.40
C GLY A 19 -15.62 -22.39 -27.31
N ILE A 20 -16.06 -21.79 -26.21
CA ILE A 20 -16.06 -20.34 -25.96
C ILE A 20 -14.72 -19.95 -25.33
N THR A 21 -13.61 -20.21 -26.03
CA THR A 21 -12.24 -19.91 -25.56
C THR A 21 -11.65 -18.66 -26.23
N ASN A 22 -12.27 -18.18 -27.32
CA ASN A 22 -11.79 -17.01 -28.04
C ASN A 22 -12.66 -15.78 -27.72
N LEU A 23 -12.10 -14.87 -26.93
CA LEU A 23 -12.79 -13.69 -26.42
C LEU A 23 -12.04 -12.40 -26.86
N PRO A 24 -11.95 -12.12 -28.17
CA PRO A 24 -11.05 -11.09 -28.71
C PRO A 24 -11.43 -9.64 -28.35
N ARG A 25 -12.64 -9.44 -27.82
CA ARG A 25 -13.16 -8.13 -27.41
C ARG A 25 -13.23 -7.96 -25.90
N LEU A 26 -12.99 -9.02 -25.13
CA LEU A 26 -13.04 -8.96 -23.67
C LEU A 26 -11.93 -8.04 -23.17
N ARG A 27 -12.29 -7.10 -22.29
CA ARG A 27 -11.37 -6.11 -21.71
C ARG A 27 -11.28 -6.21 -20.19
N HIS A 28 -12.35 -6.67 -19.57
CA HIS A 28 -12.48 -6.78 -18.12
C HIS A 28 -12.94 -8.19 -17.76
N LEU A 29 -12.18 -8.89 -16.93
CA LEU A 29 -12.55 -10.17 -16.36
C LEU A 29 -12.70 -10.03 -14.84
N THR A 30 -13.81 -10.53 -14.31
CA THR A 30 -14.02 -10.69 -12.87
C THR A 30 -14.18 -12.18 -12.56
N TYR A 31 -13.55 -12.70 -11.50
CA TYR A 31 -13.72 -14.09 -11.08
C TYR A 31 -13.73 -14.25 -9.56
N ASN A 32 -14.47 -15.25 -9.07
CA ASN A 32 -14.56 -15.59 -7.65
C ASN A 32 -13.78 -16.86 -7.26
N TYR A 33 -13.25 -17.58 -8.25
CA TYR A 33 -12.53 -18.84 -8.06
C TYR A 33 -11.30 -18.86 -8.98
N PRO A 34 -10.23 -19.58 -8.61
CA PRO A 34 -9.07 -19.83 -9.46
C PRO A 34 -9.46 -20.21 -10.91
N VAL A 35 -8.98 -19.46 -11.91
CA VAL A 35 -9.32 -19.71 -13.33
C VAL A 35 -8.09 -20.04 -14.17
N GLY A 36 -8.14 -21.16 -14.88
CA GLY A 36 -7.14 -21.63 -15.83
C GLY A 36 -7.18 -20.92 -17.19
N LEU A 37 -6.95 -19.60 -17.23
CA LEU A 37 -7.04 -18.81 -18.48
C LEU A 37 -5.98 -19.11 -19.54
N SER A 38 -5.05 -20.04 -19.31
CA SER A 38 -3.98 -20.36 -20.27
C SER A 38 -4.52 -20.83 -21.62
N THR A 39 -5.72 -21.40 -21.67
CA THR A 39 -6.36 -21.88 -22.90
C THR A 39 -7.19 -20.82 -23.63
N PHE A 40 -7.42 -19.66 -23.00
CA PHE A 40 -8.28 -18.62 -23.54
C PHE A 40 -7.46 -17.60 -24.36
N SER A 41 -7.97 -17.24 -25.54
CA SER A 41 -7.44 -16.16 -26.36
C SER A 41 -8.14 -14.85 -25.99
N ILE A 42 -7.48 -14.04 -25.15
CA ILE A 42 -8.03 -12.79 -24.61
C ILE A 42 -7.10 -11.58 -24.89
N PRO A 43 -6.74 -11.32 -26.15
CA PRO A 43 -5.67 -10.37 -26.51
C PRO A 43 -5.92 -8.91 -26.10
N ARG A 44 -7.15 -8.55 -25.73
CA ARG A 44 -7.53 -7.19 -25.33
C ARG A 44 -7.83 -7.06 -23.83
N LEU A 45 -7.55 -8.10 -23.05
CA LEU A 45 -7.71 -8.05 -21.61
C LEU A 45 -6.75 -7.00 -21.02
N SER A 46 -7.30 -6.03 -20.30
CA SER A 46 -6.53 -4.97 -19.67
C SER A 46 -6.83 -4.83 -18.17
N ARG A 47 -7.96 -5.39 -17.72
CA ARG A 47 -8.41 -5.34 -16.33
C ARG A 47 -8.80 -6.72 -15.82
N VAL A 48 -8.31 -7.08 -14.65
CA VAL A 48 -8.63 -8.34 -13.96
C VAL A 48 -8.97 -8.04 -12.51
N GLU A 49 -10.05 -8.63 -12.04
CA GLU A 49 -10.47 -8.62 -10.63
C GLU A 49 -10.76 -10.06 -10.22
N GLY A 50 -10.10 -10.56 -9.18
CA GLY A 50 -10.12 -11.98 -8.88
C GLY A 50 -9.99 -12.30 -7.40
N TRP A 51 -10.69 -13.35 -6.98
CA TRP A 51 -10.45 -14.02 -5.70
C TRP A 51 -9.60 -15.27 -5.92
N GLY A 52 -8.61 -15.46 -5.06
CA GLY A 52 -7.75 -16.63 -5.02
C GLY A 52 -6.52 -16.52 -5.92
N SER A 53 -6.25 -17.58 -6.68
CA SER A 53 -4.96 -17.74 -7.34
C SER A 53 -4.69 -16.69 -8.43
N VAL A 54 -3.42 -16.37 -8.55
CA VAL A 54 -2.91 -15.40 -9.52
C VAL A 54 -2.91 -16.02 -10.91
N LEU A 55 -3.23 -15.23 -11.92
CA LEU A 55 -3.16 -15.66 -13.33
C LEU A 55 -1.74 -16.14 -13.66
N ARG A 56 -1.53 -17.42 -13.94
CA ARG A 56 -0.18 -17.94 -14.21
C ARG A 56 0.54 -17.19 -15.32
N ALA A 57 1.87 -17.05 -15.14
CA ALA A 57 2.81 -16.40 -16.05
C ALA A 57 2.71 -16.85 -17.53
N GLU A 58 2.31 -18.11 -17.74
CA GLU A 58 2.18 -18.75 -19.06
C GLU A 58 0.98 -18.24 -19.87
N SER A 59 0.08 -17.45 -19.27
CA SER A 59 -1.07 -16.90 -19.98
C SER A 59 -0.64 -15.78 -20.96
N CYS A 60 -1.03 -15.93 -22.23
CA CYS A 60 -0.57 -15.13 -23.37
C CYS A 60 -0.96 -13.63 -23.36
N SER A 61 -1.33 -13.03 -22.22
CA SER A 61 -1.87 -11.66 -22.16
C SER A 61 -1.51 -10.85 -20.92
N LEU A 62 -0.63 -11.32 -20.03
CA LEU A 62 -0.23 -10.57 -18.83
C LEU A 62 0.36 -9.20 -19.16
N SER A 63 1.11 -9.09 -20.26
CA SER A 63 1.70 -7.82 -20.68
C SER A 63 0.66 -6.76 -21.02
N ASN A 64 -0.59 -7.11 -21.30
CA ASN A 64 -1.63 -6.13 -21.66
C ASN A 64 -2.41 -5.64 -20.44
N LEU A 65 -2.24 -6.27 -19.28
CA LEU A 65 -2.89 -5.89 -18.04
C LEU A 65 -2.33 -4.56 -17.55
N THR A 66 -3.23 -3.61 -17.32
CA THR A 66 -2.93 -2.30 -16.75
C THR A 66 -3.53 -2.13 -15.35
N HIS A 67 -4.62 -2.86 -15.06
CA HIS A 67 -5.32 -2.80 -13.77
C HIS A 67 -5.57 -4.21 -13.23
N VAL A 68 -5.08 -4.50 -12.04
CA VAL A 68 -5.21 -5.82 -11.44
C VAL A 68 -5.62 -5.69 -9.98
N GLN A 69 -6.63 -6.47 -9.60
CA GLN A 69 -7.09 -6.62 -8.23
C GLN A 69 -7.13 -8.11 -7.88
N PHE A 70 -6.40 -8.49 -6.83
CA PHE A 70 -6.43 -9.85 -6.29
C PHE A 70 -6.80 -9.84 -4.81
N CYS A 71 -7.68 -10.76 -4.42
CA CYS A 71 -7.95 -11.12 -3.03
C CYS A 71 -7.29 -12.47 -2.73
N LEU A 72 -6.21 -12.48 -1.96
CA LEU A 72 -5.40 -13.64 -1.59
C LEU A 72 -5.85 -14.16 -0.22
N SER A 73 -6.10 -15.46 -0.10
CA SER A 73 -6.53 -16.13 1.13
C SER A 73 -5.61 -17.31 1.51
N GLU A 74 -5.78 -17.85 2.72
CA GLU A 74 -4.95 -18.92 3.35
C GLU A 74 -4.55 -20.09 2.45
N GLN A 75 -5.36 -20.45 1.46
CA GLN A 75 -5.19 -21.71 0.71
C GLN A 75 -4.62 -21.55 -0.70
N GLU A 76 -4.41 -20.32 -1.20
CA GLU A 76 -4.53 -20.10 -2.65
C GLU A 76 -3.34 -19.44 -3.36
N GLY A 77 -2.21 -19.20 -2.69
CA GLY A 77 -1.11 -18.47 -3.31
C GLY A 77 0.28 -19.04 -3.04
N ASP A 78 0.90 -19.62 -4.07
CA ASP A 78 2.35 -19.65 -4.13
C ASP A 78 2.83 -18.21 -4.37
N LEU A 79 3.57 -17.65 -3.42
CA LEU A 79 4.16 -16.32 -3.55
C LEU A 79 5.08 -16.24 -4.78
N GLU A 80 5.66 -17.36 -5.21
CA GLU A 80 6.48 -17.44 -6.42
C GLU A 80 5.66 -17.20 -7.68
N ASP A 81 4.46 -17.80 -7.75
CA ASP A 81 3.51 -17.57 -8.83
C ASP A 81 3.05 -16.11 -8.85
N LEU A 82 2.77 -15.51 -7.69
CA LEU A 82 2.43 -14.09 -7.59
C LEU A 82 3.57 -13.21 -8.11
N ALA A 83 4.79 -13.40 -7.61
CA ALA A 83 5.94 -12.58 -7.96
C ALA A 83 6.25 -12.69 -9.47
N THR A 84 6.25 -13.92 -10.00
CA THR A 84 6.52 -14.19 -11.42
C THR A 84 5.43 -13.60 -12.32
N THR A 85 4.17 -13.72 -11.90
CA THR A 85 3.06 -13.14 -12.66
C THR A 85 3.16 -11.63 -12.70
N LEU A 86 3.31 -10.98 -11.54
CA LEU A 86 3.43 -9.52 -11.46
C LEU A 86 4.62 -9.02 -12.29
N HIS A 87 5.74 -9.74 -12.26
CA HIS A 87 6.91 -9.43 -13.09
C HIS A 87 6.60 -9.51 -14.61
N GLY A 88 5.70 -10.41 -15.01
CA GLY A 88 5.22 -10.53 -16.40
C GLY A 88 4.30 -9.39 -16.85
N MET A 89 3.69 -8.65 -15.93
CA MET A 89 2.75 -7.55 -16.21
C MET A 89 3.47 -6.24 -16.53
N LYS A 90 4.17 -6.19 -17.67
CA LYS A 90 5.03 -5.05 -18.06
C LYS A 90 4.32 -3.70 -18.22
N ASN A 91 3.01 -3.70 -18.44
CA ASN A 91 2.21 -2.49 -18.60
C ASN A 91 1.29 -2.22 -17.38
N LEU A 92 1.53 -2.87 -16.25
CA LEU A 92 0.77 -2.66 -15.02
C LEU A 92 0.84 -1.18 -14.59
N GLN A 93 -0.30 -0.60 -14.25
CA GLN A 93 -0.42 0.78 -13.79
C GLN A 93 -1.04 0.84 -12.39
N ASP A 94 -2.11 0.10 -12.16
CA ASP A 94 -2.79 0.02 -10.85
C ASP A 94 -2.85 -1.44 -10.37
N LEU A 95 -2.30 -1.68 -9.18
CA LEU A 95 -2.33 -2.97 -8.50
C LEU A 95 -3.01 -2.82 -7.15
N PHE A 96 -4.07 -3.59 -6.91
CA PHE A 96 -4.71 -3.74 -5.61
C PHE A 96 -4.56 -5.20 -5.13
N LEU A 97 -4.07 -5.37 -3.91
CA LEU A 97 -3.93 -6.67 -3.26
C LEU A 97 -4.65 -6.63 -1.92
N GLU A 98 -5.69 -7.43 -1.78
CA GLU A 98 -6.26 -7.76 -0.48
C GLU A 98 -5.70 -9.10 -0.04
N VAL A 99 -5.19 -9.17 1.18
CA VAL A 99 -4.51 -10.35 1.70
C VAL A 99 -5.15 -10.68 3.04
N GLU A 100 -5.79 -11.83 3.13
CA GLU A 100 -6.56 -12.26 4.28
C GLU A 100 -5.99 -13.55 4.88
N SER A 101 -5.53 -13.43 6.15
CA SER A 101 -5.10 -14.55 7.00
C SER A 101 -4.02 -15.49 6.43
N CYS A 102 -3.29 -15.12 5.38
CA CYS A 102 -2.26 -15.98 4.77
C CYS A 102 -1.19 -16.46 5.78
N THR A 103 -0.95 -17.77 5.79
CA THR A 103 0.10 -18.44 6.58
C THR A 103 1.05 -19.18 5.65
N LEU A 104 2.34 -19.23 5.99
CA LEU A 104 3.28 -20.10 5.29
C LEU A 104 3.06 -21.54 5.77
N ALA A 105 3.03 -22.49 4.84
CA ALA A 105 3.06 -23.90 5.21
C ALA A 105 4.42 -24.23 5.86
N ASP A 106 4.39 -24.96 6.99
CA ASP A 106 5.54 -25.24 7.87
C ASP A 106 6.77 -25.85 7.15
N ASP A 107 6.56 -26.50 5.99
CA ASP A 107 7.59 -27.22 5.25
C ASP A 107 8.16 -26.47 4.03
N VAL A 108 7.72 -25.23 3.77
CA VAL A 108 8.18 -24.49 2.58
C VAL A 108 9.53 -23.84 2.88
N SER A 109 10.59 -24.39 2.28
CA SER A 109 11.87 -23.71 2.21
C SER A 109 11.66 -22.31 1.67
N PRO A 110 12.29 -21.27 2.25
CA PRO A 110 12.08 -19.90 1.79
C PRO A 110 12.30 -19.87 0.27
N PRO A 111 11.34 -19.31 -0.50
CA PRO A 111 11.45 -19.30 -1.95
C PRO A 111 12.78 -18.66 -2.33
N PRO A 112 13.42 -19.12 -3.42
CA PRO A 112 14.67 -18.53 -3.87
C PRO A 112 14.48 -17.02 -3.95
N VAL A 113 15.30 -16.27 -3.19
CA VAL A 113 15.22 -14.81 -3.12
C VAL A 113 15.05 -14.30 -4.53
N TYR A 114 13.90 -13.68 -4.79
CA TYR A 114 13.52 -13.29 -6.14
C TYR A 114 14.66 -12.48 -6.75
N ALA A 115 15.28 -13.01 -7.81
CA ALA A 115 16.40 -12.36 -8.48
C ALA A 115 15.94 -11.15 -9.33
N PHE A 116 14.74 -10.62 -9.04
CA PHE A 116 14.24 -9.42 -9.68
C PHE A 116 15.01 -8.22 -9.16
N LYS A 117 15.42 -7.36 -10.09
CA LYS A 117 16.04 -6.08 -9.75
C LYS A 117 14.99 -5.25 -8.97
N PRO A 118 15.28 -4.82 -7.73
CA PRO A 118 14.36 -3.98 -6.97
C PRO A 118 14.00 -2.72 -7.75
N ARG A 119 12.73 -2.29 -7.65
CA ARG A 119 12.22 -1.03 -8.20
C ARG A 119 12.47 -0.87 -9.71
N SER A 120 12.40 -1.99 -10.44
CA SER A 120 12.67 -2.04 -11.89
C SER A 120 11.43 -1.78 -12.75
N VAL A 121 10.23 -2.01 -12.22
CA VAL A 121 8.97 -1.83 -12.95
C VAL A 121 8.20 -0.68 -12.36
N HIS A 122 7.96 0.38 -13.13
CA HIS A 122 7.16 1.51 -12.69
C HIS A 122 5.67 1.20 -12.76
N ILE A 123 4.91 1.59 -11.74
CA ILE A 123 3.44 1.56 -11.71
C ILE A 123 2.94 2.88 -11.12
N ASP A 124 1.70 3.26 -11.43
CA ASP A 124 1.10 4.49 -10.90
C ASP A 124 0.68 4.31 -9.44
N ARG A 125 0.04 3.18 -9.13
CA ARG A 125 -0.55 2.92 -7.81
C ARG A 125 -0.36 1.47 -7.38
N LEU A 126 0.01 1.31 -6.11
CA LEU A 126 -0.03 0.06 -5.37
C LEU A 126 -0.90 0.24 -4.13
N ALA A 127 -1.97 -0.53 -4.03
CA ALA A 127 -2.84 -0.56 -2.87
C ALA A 127 -2.82 -1.95 -2.24
N ILE A 128 -2.66 -2.01 -0.93
CA ILE A 128 -2.57 -3.26 -0.17
C ILE A 128 -3.52 -3.19 1.02
N SER A 129 -4.41 -4.16 1.16
CA SER A 129 -5.29 -4.34 2.31
C SER A 129 -4.92 -5.64 3.02
N ILE A 130 -4.55 -5.56 4.28
CA ILE A 130 -4.08 -6.69 5.08
C ILE A 130 -5.11 -6.95 6.17
N ILE A 131 -5.74 -8.12 6.14
CA ILE A 131 -6.80 -8.50 7.07
C ILE A 131 -6.34 -9.70 7.90
N GLY A 132 -6.36 -9.54 9.22
CA GLY A 132 -6.05 -10.61 10.16
C GLY A 132 -4.57 -10.73 10.53
N ARG A 133 -4.17 -11.94 10.93
CA ARG A 133 -2.78 -12.26 11.33
C ARG A 133 -2.09 -13.02 10.21
N MET A 134 -0.83 -12.68 9.96
CA MET A 134 0.03 -13.39 9.02
C MET A 134 1.35 -13.70 9.74
N GLN A 135 1.59 -14.97 10.04
CA GLN A 135 2.86 -15.40 10.64
C GLN A 135 3.86 -15.64 9.53
N ASP A 136 5.00 -14.95 9.57
CA ASP A 136 6.17 -15.06 8.68
C ASP A 136 5.95 -14.81 7.17
N TYR A 137 4.70 -14.76 6.72
CA TYR A 137 4.27 -14.44 5.36
C TYR A 137 4.50 -12.97 4.92
N PRO A 138 4.33 -11.94 5.78
CA PRO A 138 4.41 -10.54 5.34
C PRO A 138 5.74 -10.18 4.70
N ALA A 139 6.83 -10.66 5.30
CA ALA A 139 8.19 -10.35 4.86
C ALA A 139 8.45 -10.83 3.42
N LEU A 140 8.05 -12.07 3.11
CA LEU A 140 8.18 -12.66 1.77
C LEU A 140 7.20 -12.04 0.77
N PHE A 141 6.00 -11.69 1.22
CA PHE A 141 5.03 -10.97 0.41
C PHE A 141 5.61 -9.62 -0.06
N PHE A 142 6.21 -8.83 0.83
CA PHE A 142 6.84 -7.58 0.43
C PHE A 142 8.07 -7.79 -0.46
N ASP A 143 8.87 -8.83 -0.24
CA ASP A 143 9.96 -9.19 -1.18
C ASP A 143 9.46 -9.41 -2.60
N ALA A 144 8.32 -10.11 -2.76
CA ALA A 144 7.70 -10.32 -4.07
C ALA A 144 7.33 -8.99 -4.75
N LEU A 145 6.94 -7.97 -3.98
CA LEU A 145 6.54 -6.66 -4.48
C LEU A 145 7.72 -5.68 -4.68
N MET A 146 8.90 -5.96 -4.13
CA MET A 146 10.05 -5.04 -4.14
C MET A 146 10.56 -4.68 -5.55
N HIS A 147 10.23 -5.46 -6.57
CA HIS A 147 10.58 -5.15 -7.96
C HIS A 147 9.73 -4.00 -8.55
N LEU A 148 8.60 -3.68 -7.94
CA LEU A 148 7.72 -2.58 -8.32
C LEU A 148 8.25 -1.24 -7.80
N ARG A 149 8.00 -0.17 -8.55
CA ARG A 149 8.33 1.22 -8.23
C ARG A 149 7.08 2.09 -8.38
N PRO A 150 6.15 2.02 -7.42
CA PRO A 150 4.92 2.80 -7.44
C PRO A 150 5.16 4.30 -7.25
N SER A 151 4.38 5.15 -7.92
CA SER A 151 4.28 6.59 -7.60
C SER A 151 3.50 6.81 -6.30
N LYS A 152 2.45 6.03 -6.10
CA LYS A 152 1.57 6.08 -4.93
C LYS A 152 1.44 4.71 -4.28
N VAL A 153 1.60 4.65 -2.96
CA VAL A 153 1.32 3.45 -2.16
C VAL A 153 0.24 3.75 -1.14
N GLU A 154 -0.74 2.86 -1.04
CA GLU A 154 -1.80 2.87 -0.04
C GLU A 154 -1.78 1.53 0.70
N ILE A 155 -1.57 1.54 2.02
CA ILE A 155 -1.56 0.32 2.83
C ILE A 155 -2.58 0.46 3.95
N SER A 156 -3.54 -0.46 4.00
CA SER A 156 -4.51 -0.61 5.07
C SER A 156 -4.19 -1.87 5.86
N ILE A 157 -3.91 -1.75 7.15
CA ILE A 157 -3.49 -2.87 8.00
C ILE A 157 -4.50 -3.08 9.13
N TYR A 158 -5.31 -4.12 9.03
CA TYR A 158 -6.28 -4.55 10.03
C TYR A 158 -5.68 -5.68 10.89
N SER A 159 -4.56 -5.37 11.55
CA SER A 159 -3.81 -6.31 12.39
C SER A 159 -3.31 -5.66 13.67
N THR A 160 -3.19 -6.43 14.75
CA THR A 160 -2.76 -5.93 16.06
C THR A 160 -1.27 -5.57 16.14
N GLU A 161 -0.48 -5.94 15.12
CA GLU A 161 0.97 -5.67 15.04
C GLU A 161 1.32 -5.03 13.69
N PRO A 162 0.82 -3.81 13.39
CA PRO A 162 0.92 -3.21 12.05
C PRO A 162 2.36 -2.99 11.57
N GLU A 163 3.31 -2.76 12.48
CA GLU A 163 4.71 -2.50 12.15
C GLU A 163 5.40 -3.69 11.47
N ARG A 164 4.92 -4.93 11.73
CA ARG A 164 5.46 -6.13 11.07
C ARG A 164 5.16 -6.16 9.58
N PHE A 165 4.18 -5.39 9.13
CA PHE A 165 3.75 -5.32 7.73
C PHE A 165 4.37 -4.14 6.98
N LEU A 166 5.45 -3.55 7.51
CA LEU A 166 6.18 -2.43 6.89
C LEU A 166 7.65 -2.77 6.65
N VAL A 167 8.01 -4.05 6.73
CA VAL A 167 9.38 -4.52 6.51
C VAL A 167 9.40 -5.81 5.68
N ASN A 168 10.43 -5.97 4.86
CA ASN A 168 10.67 -7.18 4.08
C ASN A 168 11.53 -8.21 4.85
N SER A 169 11.90 -9.34 4.22
CA SER A 169 12.71 -10.38 4.89
C SER A 169 14.11 -9.93 5.29
N LYS A 170 14.64 -8.91 4.60
CA LYS A 170 15.92 -8.27 4.91
C LYS A 170 15.80 -7.18 5.97
N LYS A 171 14.60 -6.99 6.55
CA LYS A 171 14.28 -5.90 7.49
C LYS A 171 14.44 -4.52 6.88
N GLU A 172 14.40 -4.42 5.56
CA GLU A 172 14.35 -3.14 4.85
C GLU A 172 12.92 -2.62 4.92
N PHE A 173 12.77 -1.30 5.12
CA PHE A 173 11.46 -0.68 5.23
C PHE A 173 10.74 -0.67 3.88
N PHE A 174 9.46 -1.03 3.91
CA PHE A 174 8.51 -0.94 2.82
C PHE A 174 7.33 -0.10 3.32
N PRO A 175 6.82 0.90 2.56
CA PRO A 175 6.91 1.05 1.11
C PRO A 175 7.98 2.01 0.57
N TYR A 176 8.20 1.97 -0.76
CA TYR A 176 9.05 2.90 -1.50
C TYR A 176 8.26 3.61 -2.61
N ALA A 177 7.79 4.83 -2.34
CA ALA A 177 6.98 5.65 -3.25
C ALA A 177 7.09 7.14 -2.91
N SER A 178 6.71 8.02 -3.86
CA SER A 178 6.64 9.47 -3.62
C SER A 178 5.45 9.87 -2.73
N THR A 179 4.33 9.15 -2.84
CA THR A 179 3.16 9.35 -1.99
C THR A 179 2.84 8.07 -1.25
N VAL A 180 2.77 8.13 0.08
CA VAL A 180 2.47 6.99 0.94
C VAL A 180 1.27 7.32 1.81
N LYS A 181 0.24 6.48 1.77
CA LYS A 181 -0.90 6.51 2.70
C LYS A 181 -0.86 5.24 3.54
N LEU A 182 -0.82 5.40 4.85
CA LEU A 182 -0.90 4.31 5.82
C LEU A 182 -2.20 4.45 6.61
N GLN A 183 -3.00 3.40 6.63
CA GLN A 183 -4.24 3.30 7.36
C GLN A 183 -4.18 2.11 8.30
N THR A 184 -4.42 2.33 9.59
CA THR A 184 -4.50 1.25 10.57
C THR A 184 -5.48 1.63 11.68
N PRO A 185 -6.50 0.80 11.97
CA PRO A 185 -7.37 1.03 13.11
C PRO A 185 -6.67 0.72 14.43
N HIS A 186 -5.51 0.08 14.42
CA HIS A 186 -4.73 -0.24 15.61
C HIS A 186 -3.61 0.76 15.87
N ALA A 187 -3.15 0.82 17.12
CA ALA A 187 -2.04 1.67 17.51
C ALA A 187 -0.78 1.33 16.72
N ILE A 188 -0.08 2.36 16.26
CA ILE A 188 1.20 2.29 15.57
C ILE A 188 2.08 3.43 16.08
N ASP A 189 3.39 3.19 16.21
CA ASP A 189 4.35 4.27 16.45
C ASP A 189 4.53 5.10 15.17
N VAL A 190 3.65 6.08 14.99
CA VAL A 190 3.62 6.92 13.78
C VAL A 190 4.93 7.67 13.58
N MET A 191 5.54 8.18 14.66
CA MET A 191 6.78 8.95 14.57
C MET A 191 7.95 8.08 14.13
N ARG A 192 8.09 6.90 14.71
CA ARG A 192 9.08 5.92 14.25
C ARG A 192 8.82 5.50 12.80
N THR A 193 7.57 5.20 12.46
CA THR A 193 7.18 4.78 11.11
C THR A 193 7.49 5.85 10.08
N LEU A 194 7.18 7.12 10.37
CA LEU A 194 7.49 8.25 9.51
C LEU A 194 9.00 8.44 9.33
N MET A 195 9.78 8.32 10.40
CA MET A 195 11.23 8.41 10.34
C MET A 195 11.85 7.26 9.55
N ASP A 196 11.38 6.04 9.77
CA ASP A 196 11.85 4.86 9.04
C ASP A 196 11.51 5.01 7.54
N LEU A 197 10.33 5.55 7.20
CA LEU A 197 9.97 5.85 5.82
C LEU A 197 10.90 6.88 5.17
N VAL A 198 11.10 8.05 5.80
CA VAL A 198 11.94 9.13 5.23
C VAL A 198 13.41 8.71 5.10
N ARG A 199 13.91 7.89 6.02
CA ARG A 199 15.30 7.40 5.98
C ARG A 199 15.53 6.35 4.89
N ASN A 200 14.51 5.55 4.57
CA ASN A 200 14.64 4.44 3.63
C ASN A 200 14.03 4.72 2.24
N CYS A 201 13.31 5.84 2.09
CA CYS A 201 12.68 6.26 0.83
C CYS A 201 13.09 7.70 0.48
N ASP A 202 14.14 7.84 -0.32
CA ASP A 202 14.67 9.14 -0.78
C ASP A 202 13.73 9.91 -1.72
N ILE A 203 12.72 9.25 -2.27
CA ILE A 203 11.73 9.85 -3.17
C ILE A 203 10.44 10.27 -2.46
N VAL A 204 10.26 9.96 -1.16
CA VAL A 204 9.02 10.26 -0.46
C VAL A 204 8.82 11.77 -0.30
N LYS A 205 7.65 12.24 -0.68
CA LYS A 205 7.25 13.65 -0.64
C LYS A 205 5.95 13.88 0.11
N THR A 206 5.06 12.91 0.09
CA THR A 206 3.75 13.02 0.71
C THR A 206 3.49 11.80 1.59
N VAL A 207 3.18 12.03 2.86
CA VAL A 207 2.85 10.96 3.80
C VAL A 207 1.52 11.25 4.48
N HIS A 208 0.59 10.31 4.39
CA HIS A 208 -0.72 10.40 5.00
C HIS A 208 -0.89 9.27 6.02
N PHE A 209 -1.25 9.61 7.25
CA PHE A 209 -1.64 8.66 8.30
C PHE A 209 -3.13 8.75 8.58
N ASP A 210 -3.79 7.60 8.61
CA ASP A 210 -5.19 7.42 8.96
C ASP A 210 -5.25 6.40 10.12
N THR A 211 -5.19 6.92 11.34
CA THR A 211 -4.89 6.11 12.54
C THR A 211 -5.80 6.49 13.73
N PRO A 212 -7.05 6.00 13.77
CA PRO A 212 -8.04 6.35 14.81
C PRO A 212 -7.64 5.99 16.24
N MET A 213 -6.72 5.03 16.43
CA MET A 213 -6.29 4.55 17.75
C MET A 213 -4.78 4.69 17.97
N ALA A 214 -4.15 5.73 17.42
CA ALA A 214 -2.73 6.02 17.68
C ALA A 214 -2.51 6.58 19.09
N ASN A 215 -2.88 5.82 20.12
CA ASN A 215 -2.86 6.27 21.51
C ASN A 215 -1.41 6.38 22.04
N GLY A 216 -1.00 7.59 22.38
CA GLY A 216 0.16 7.88 23.25
C GLY A 216 1.56 7.57 22.70
N LEU A 217 1.68 6.98 21.51
CA LEU A 217 2.98 6.62 20.93
C LEU A 217 3.73 7.80 20.30
N TRP A 218 3.07 8.95 20.15
CA TRP A 218 3.69 10.20 19.67
C TRP A 218 4.82 10.70 20.58
N ARG A 219 4.67 10.51 21.89
CA ARG A 219 5.59 11.06 22.90
C ARG A 219 6.80 10.19 23.21
N GLN A 220 6.81 8.94 22.76
CA GLN A 220 7.84 8.00 23.19
C GLN A 220 9.22 8.27 22.58
N ARG A 221 9.30 9.09 21.52
CA ARG A 221 10.56 9.41 20.87
C ARG A 221 10.80 10.91 20.81
N GLN A 222 11.70 11.39 21.67
CA GLN A 222 12.32 12.70 21.46
C GLN A 222 13.11 12.63 20.15
N LEU A 223 12.59 13.24 19.10
CA LEU A 223 13.31 13.41 17.84
C LEU A 223 14.47 14.37 18.04
N TYR A 224 15.66 13.98 17.57
CA TYR A 224 16.82 14.86 17.58
C TYR A 224 16.69 15.93 16.49
N ASN A 225 17.43 17.04 16.60
CA ASN A 225 17.40 18.10 15.56
C ASN A 225 17.65 17.55 14.15
N GLY A 226 18.54 16.57 13.99
CA GLY A 226 18.81 15.93 12.69
C GLY A 226 17.62 15.15 12.12
N ASP A 227 16.72 14.65 12.96
CA ASP A 227 15.52 13.95 12.51
C ASP A 227 14.51 14.94 11.91
N TRP A 228 14.35 16.11 12.54
CA TRP A 228 13.49 17.17 12.02
C TRP A 228 13.98 17.69 10.66
N GLU A 229 15.30 17.81 10.46
CA GLU A 229 15.85 18.17 9.14
C GLU A 229 15.52 17.14 8.06
N GLN A 230 15.49 15.84 8.42
CA GLN A 230 15.07 14.80 7.48
C GLN A 230 13.58 14.93 7.14
N LEU A 231 12.73 15.17 8.13
CA LEU A 231 11.28 15.36 7.91
C LEU A 231 10.94 16.56 7.04
N ARG A 232 11.78 17.61 7.03
CA ARG A 232 11.62 18.78 6.15
C ARG A 232 11.79 18.47 4.66
N SER A 233 12.31 17.29 4.31
CA SER A 233 12.39 16.85 2.91
C SER A 233 11.04 16.47 2.30
N LEU A 234 10.01 16.30 3.14
CA LEU A 234 8.63 16.10 2.75
C LEU A 234 8.01 17.40 2.25
N ASP A 235 7.13 17.31 1.26
CA ASP A 235 6.32 18.42 0.81
C ASP A 235 4.99 18.46 1.59
N HIS A 236 4.41 17.29 1.89
CA HIS A 236 3.09 17.18 2.50
C HIS A 236 3.04 16.11 3.58
N LEU A 237 2.51 16.45 4.75
CA LEU A 237 2.24 15.52 5.85
C LEU A 237 0.80 15.69 6.28
N ARG A 238 0.07 14.58 6.34
CA ARG A 238 -1.34 14.58 6.71
C ARG A 238 -1.62 13.57 7.80
N PHE A 239 -2.38 14.00 8.79
CA PHE A 239 -2.90 13.20 9.88
C PHE A 239 -4.44 13.21 9.81
N THR A 240 -5.05 12.04 9.84
CA THR A 240 -6.49 11.86 9.84
C THR A 240 -6.89 10.92 10.98
N TYR A 241 -7.93 11.30 11.74
CA TYR A 241 -8.43 10.58 12.91
C TYR A 241 -7.39 10.40 14.03
N CYS A 242 -6.39 11.25 14.13
CA CYS A 242 -5.37 11.12 15.19
C CYS A 242 -5.89 11.74 16.50
N ASP A 243 -6.85 11.06 17.14
CA ASP A 243 -7.59 11.57 18.29
C ASP A 243 -6.71 11.87 19.51
N ASP A 244 -5.55 11.23 19.65
CA ASP A 244 -4.64 11.43 20.79
C ASP A 244 -3.57 12.51 20.57
N PHE A 245 -3.67 13.34 19.52
CA PHE A 245 -2.83 14.55 19.41
C PHE A 245 -3.16 15.52 20.53
N GLU A 246 -2.19 15.81 21.38
CA GLU A 246 -2.28 16.98 22.26
C GLU A 246 -1.81 18.25 21.53
N ASP A 247 -2.31 19.40 21.99
CA ASP A 247 -1.91 20.71 21.49
C ASP A 247 -0.36 20.86 21.48
N SER A 248 0.32 20.35 22.52
CA SER A 248 1.80 20.40 22.61
C SER A 248 2.51 19.57 21.55
N ASP A 249 1.94 18.44 21.12
CA ASP A 249 2.51 17.61 20.06
C ASP A 249 2.43 18.38 18.73
N LEU A 250 1.28 19.00 18.47
CA LEU A 250 1.06 19.81 17.29
C LEU A 250 1.92 21.08 17.26
N GLU A 251 2.04 21.80 18.38
CA GLU A 251 2.96 22.93 18.52
C GLU A 251 4.41 22.52 18.17
N GLY A 252 4.81 21.32 18.60
CA GLY A 252 6.11 20.74 18.23
C GLY A 252 6.26 20.57 16.72
N PHE A 253 5.25 20.01 16.04
CA PHE A 253 5.27 19.84 14.59
C PHE A 253 5.32 21.18 13.85
N THR A 254 4.46 22.14 14.20
CA THR A 254 4.43 23.45 13.54
C THR A 254 5.74 24.21 13.77
N THR A 255 6.25 24.22 15.01
CA THR A 255 7.51 24.88 15.35
C THR A 255 8.72 24.25 14.65
N LYS A 256 8.75 22.93 14.50
CA LYS A 256 9.92 22.26 13.91
C LYS A 256 9.86 22.16 12.39
N LEU A 257 8.68 21.98 11.81
CA LEU A 257 8.50 21.76 10.38
C LEU A 257 8.11 23.04 9.61
N LEU A 258 7.32 23.93 10.21
CA LEU A 258 6.73 25.08 9.50
C LEU A 258 7.44 26.42 9.75
N HIS A 259 8.16 26.59 10.86
CA HIS A 259 8.86 27.87 11.13
C HIS A 259 10.04 28.20 10.20
N THR A 260 10.47 27.26 9.37
CA THR A 260 11.48 27.53 8.35
C THR A 260 10.86 28.13 7.09
N SER A 261 11.65 28.93 6.35
CA SER A 261 11.22 29.54 5.09
C SER A 261 10.64 28.49 4.14
N ALA A 262 9.60 28.88 3.39
CA ALA A 262 8.85 27.98 2.49
C ALA A 262 9.73 27.29 1.42
N GLU A 263 10.91 27.81 1.11
CA GLU A 263 11.84 27.23 0.14
C GLU A 263 12.56 25.97 0.63
N SER A 264 12.56 25.69 1.94
CA SER A 264 13.40 24.64 2.54
C SER A 264 12.67 23.75 3.56
N GLY A 265 11.34 23.81 3.61
CA GLY A 265 10.55 23.09 4.60
C GLY A 265 9.27 22.51 4.02
N ILE A 266 8.49 21.84 4.87
CA ILE A 266 7.25 21.20 4.45
C ILE A 266 6.26 22.23 3.91
N GLN A 267 5.68 21.95 2.75
CA GLN A 267 4.75 22.88 2.11
C GLN A 267 3.39 22.88 2.81
N SER A 268 2.93 21.72 3.29
CA SER A 268 1.66 21.63 4.02
C SER A 268 1.65 20.56 5.11
N LEU A 269 1.11 20.93 6.26
CA LEU A 269 0.71 20.05 7.34
C LEU A 269 -0.83 20.06 7.44
N GLU A 270 -1.46 18.91 7.24
CA GLU A 270 -2.92 18.78 7.27
C GLU A 270 -3.38 17.90 8.44
N ILE A 271 -4.37 18.38 9.21
CA ILE A 271 -4.93 17.67 10.36
C ILE A 271 -6.43 17.58 10.20
N SER A 272 -6.95 16.36 10.14
CA SER A 272 -8.35 16.16 9.81
C SER A 272 -9.00 15.22 10.81
N SER A 273 -10.19 15.59 11.29
CA SER A 273 -11.03 14.70 12.09
C SER A 273 -10.39 14.22 13.41
N CYS A 274 -9.55 15.04 14.06
CA CYS A 274 -8.95 14.74 15.37
C CYS A 274 -9.75 15.40 16.50
N LYS A 275 -10.09 14.67 17.56
CA LYS A 275 -11.00 15.16 18.63
C LYS A 275 -10.39 16.10 19.68
N MET A 276 -9.07 16.04 19.92
CA MET A 276 -8.49 16.62 21.15
C MET A 276 -7.89 18.02 20.99
N SER A 277 -7.71 18.52 19.77
CA SER A 277 -7.23 19.89 19.57
C SER A 277 -8.34 20.89 19.83
N SER A 278 -8.06 21.97 20.57
CA SER A 278 -9.01 23.07 20.69
C SER A 278 -8.99 23.94 19.41
N GLU A 279 -10.16 24.40 18.97
CA GLU A 279 -10.25 25.28 17.78
C GLU A 279 -9.48 26.58 17.98
N ASP A 280 -9.56 27.17 19.16
CA ASP A 280 -8.81 28.38 19.52
C ASP A 280 -7.30 28.18 19.41
N PHE A 281 -6.79 26.99 19.78
CA PHE A 281 -5.38 26.66 19.64
C PHE A 281 -4.95 26.54 18.17
N LEU A 282 -5.74 25.86 17.34
CA LEU A 282 -5.45 25.73 15.90
C LEU A 282 -5.50 27.08 15.18
N LEU A 283 -6.44 27.95 15.54
CA LEU A 283 -6.51 29.31 15.01
C LEU A 283 -5.25 30.11 15.37
N GLY A 284 -4.81 30.03 16.63
CA GLY A 284 -3.56 30.66 17.07
C GLY A 284 -2.33 30.16 16.30
N LEU A 285 -2.23 28.85 16.07
CA LEU A 285 -1.16 28.27 15.26
C LEU A 285 -1.23 28.71 13.79
N HIS A 286 -2.43 28.79 13.22
CA HIS A 286 -2.62 29.24 11.84
C HIS A 286 -2.24 30.70 11.66
N ASP A 287 -2.55 31.57 12.62
CA ASP A 287 -2.11 32.97 12.58
C ASP A 287 -0.58 33.09 12.55
N GLU A 288 0.13 32.10 13.11
CA GLU A 288 1.59 32.04 13.13
C GLU A 288 2.20 31.46 11.83
N VAL A 289 1.65 30.36 11.31
CA VAL A 289 2.25 29.60 10.19
C VAL A 289 1.50 29.74 8.85
N GLY A 290 0.37 30.42 8.85
CA GLY A 290 -0.49 30.70 7.69
C GLY A 290 -1.08 29.44 7.03
N ASP A 291 -1.34 29.55 5.72
CA ASP A 291 -2.00 28.52 4.88
C ASP A 291 -1.27 27.16 4.80
N ARG A 292 -0.06 27.07 5.37
CA ARG A 292 0.71 25.82 5.42
C ARG A 292 0.10 24.84 6.42
N LEU A 293 -0.58 25.33 7.45
CA LEU A 293 -1.37 24.49 8.36
C LEU A 293 -2.83 24.48 7.89
N LYS A 294 -3.37 23.30 7.62
CA LYS A 294 -4.78 23.12 7.26
C LYS A 294 -5.45 22.18 8.24
N TRP A 295 -6.71 22.46 8.58
CA TRP A 295 -7.51 21.55 9.39
C TRP A 295 -8.95 21.42 8.93
N THR A 296 -9.61 20.32 9.31
CA THR A 296 -11.02 20.08 9.04
C THR A 296 -11.66 19.30 10.18
N TRP A 297 -12.79 19.80 10.69
CA TRP A 297 -13.60 19.16 11.73
C TRP A 297 -14.60 18.15 11.15
N LEU A 298 -15.04 17.21 12.00
CA LEU A 298 -16.19 16.34 11.74
C LEU A 298 -17.47 16.94 12.32
#